data_AF-A0A449B318-F1
#
_entry.id   AF-A0A449B318-F1
#
_cell.length_a   1.000
_cell.length_b   1.000
_cell.length_c   1.000
_cell.angle_alpha   90.00
_cell.angle_beta   90.00
_cell.angle_gamma   90.00
#
_symmetry.space_group_name_H-M   'P 1'
#
loop_
_entity.id
_entity.type
_entity.pdbx_description
1 polymer ?
#
loop_
_entity_poly.entity_id
_entity_poly.type
_entity_poly.pdbx_seq_one_letter_code
_entity_poly.pdbx_strand_id
1 'polypeptide(L)'
;MEFKNKILVGDNIEIMQKIPEKTFDFCFADPPYFMQIPEGKKLYRVEGSEFDGCDDDWDKFTSMDEYKKFTYNWLKEVKRVLKDDGTICLISGMQSIYEIGSILRELGFWVINDIIWKKSNPTPNFAGTRLNNSHETLIWASKSKKSRFTFNYKTGKFLNSGKQMGSIWEFAVCSGNERLKDENGNKFHNTQKPEALLYRIIALFTKENDLILDPFGGSMTTGAVAKKMGRNFTMIEKDPKYIKIGQKRIDSVVPSIGEVEKGSFDIKPLKVSFKEMISDGYFQINETFYHKNGEMAILHDDNGKLNYKDEISSIHEISALMMNKNRKVNGFEYLYVIRNNIKISINQIRIEYRNSKIQLLLKQN
;
A
#
# COMPACT_ATOMS: atom_id res chain seq x y z
N MET A 1 6.50 -20.94 6.24
CA MET A 1 6.70 -21.45 4.86
C MET A 1 5.43 -22.06 4.29
N GLU A 2 4.57 -22.66 5.11
CA GLU A 2 3.43 -23.49 4.68
C GLU A 2 2.43 -22.86 3.69
N PHE A 3 2.17 -21.55 3.77
CA PHE A 3 1.15 -20.88 2.94
C PHE A 3 1.71 -20.04 1.78
N LYS A 4 3.04 -19.91 1.66
CA LYS A 4 3.66 -19.03 0.67
C LYS A 4 3.46 -19.55 -0.76
N ASN A 5 3.03 -18.66 -1.65
CA ASN A 5 2.86 -18.86 -3.09
C ASN A 5 1.93 -20.04 -3.42
N LYS A 6 0.79 -20.10 -2.71
CA LYS A 6 -0.21 -21.16 -2.86
C LYS A 6 -1.56 -20.65 -3.31
N ILE A 7 -2.26 -21.50 -4.05
CA ILE A 7 -3.72 -21.44 -4.22
C ILE A 7 -4.30 -22.53 -3.31
N LEU A 8 -5.17 -22.15 -2.39
CA LEU A 8 -5.90 -23.05 -1.52
C LEU A 8 -7.31 -23.25 -2.10
N VAL A 9 -7.70 -24.51 -2.26
CA VAL A 9 -8.98 -24.87 -2.89
C VAL A 9 -10.04 -25.04 -1.81
N GLY A 10 -11.13 -24.27 -1.89
CA GLY A 10 -12.28 -24.43 -1.00
C GLY A 10 -13.00 -23.13 -0.67
N ASP A 11 -14.01 -23.24 0.21
CA ASP A 11 -14.69 -22.07 0.77
C ASP A 11 -13.72 -21.20 1.59
N ASN A 12 -13.82 -19.89 1.42
CA ASN A 12 -12.84 -18.99 2.01
C ASN A 12 -12.89 -18.93 3.54
N ILE A 13 -14.08 -19.01 4.15
CA ILE A 13 -14.25 -18.99 5.60
C ILE A 13 -13.71 -20.30 6.18
N GLU A 14 -14.10 -21.45 5.60
CA GLU A 14 -13.64 -22.77 6.07
C GLU A 14 -12.12 -22.95 5.94
N ILE A 15 -11.54 -22.46 4.85
CA ILE A 15 -10.08 -22.51 4.65
C ILE A 15 -9.39 -21.56 5.63
N MET A 16 -9.85 -20.32 5.77
CA MET A 16 -9.23 -19.37 6.70
C MET A 16 -9.27 -19.86 8.15
N GLN A 17 -10.36 -20.50 8.59
CA GLN A 17 -10.48 -21.09 9.94
C GLN A 17 -9.35 -22.07 10.27
N LYS A 18 -8.78 -22.74 9.26
CA LYS A 18 -7.66 -23.69 9.42
C LYS A 18 -6.30 -23.01 9.41
N ILE A 19 -6.22 -21.74 9.00
CA ILE A 19 -4.98 -20.96 8.97
C ILE A 19 -4.70 -20.40 10.38
N PRO A 20 -3.46 -20.50 10.89
CA PRO A 20 -3.08 -19.88 12.16
C PRO A 20 -3.35 -18.38 12.20
N GLU A 21 -3.65 -17.85 13.38
CA GLU A 21 -3.78 -16.41 13.56
C GLU A 21 -2.46 -15.68 13.22
N LYS A 22 -2.55 -14.39 12.87
CA LYS A 22 -1.38 -13.53 12.63
C LYS A 22 -0.40 -14.08 11.58
N THR A 23 -0.92 -14.70 10.53
CA THR A 23 -0.14 -15.27 9.42
C THR A 23 0.22 -14.23 8.35
N PHE A 24 -0.73 -13.35 7.99
CA PHE A 24 -0.62 -12.48 6.81
C PHE A 24 -0.22 -11.04 7.14
N ASP A 25 0.63 -10.46 6.30
CA ASP A 25 1.03 -9.06 6.40
C ASP A 25 -0.03 -8.13 5.80
N PHE A 26 -0.70 -8.60 4.74
CA PHE A 26 -1.67 -7.83 3.99
C PHE A 26 -2.80 -8.71 3.47
N CYS A 27 -4.00 -8.17 3.33
CA CYS A 27 -5.12 -8.81 2.66
C CYS A 27 -5.64 -7.89 1.55
N PHE A 28 -5.73 -8.39 0.32
CA PHE A 28 -6.61 -7.81 -0.68
C PHE A 28 -7.91 -8.60 -0.69
N ALA A 29 -9.06 -7.96 -0.87
CA ALA A 29 -10.33 -8.66 -0.98
C ALA A 29 -11.24 -8.02 -2.03
N ASP A 30 -11.67 -8.82 -2.99
CA ASP A 30 -12.66 -8.49 -4.01
C ASP A 30 -13.87 -9.42 -3.83
N PRO A 31 -14.68 -9.23 -2.77
CA PRO A 31 -15.81 -10.09 -2.48
C PRO A 31 -16.89 -9.97 -3.57
N PRO A 32 -17.88 -10.88 -3.59
CA PRO A 32 -19.12 -10.66 -4.32
C PRO A 32 -19.76 -9.32 -3.96
N TYR A 33 -20.31 -8.60 -4.95
CA TYR A 33 -20.84 -7.24 -4.76
C TYR A 33 -22.34 -7.25 -4.40
N PHE A 34 -23.02 -8.37 -4.63
CA PHE A 34 -24.47 -8.49 -4.54
C PHE A 34 -25.17 -7.48 -5.47
N MET A 35 -25.03 -7.70 -6.78
CA MET A 35 -25.48 -6.77 -7.82
C MET A 35 -27.00 -6.56 -7.87
N GLN A 36 -27.79 -7.38 -7.15
CA GLN A 36 -29.25 -7.25 -6.96
C GLN A 36 -30.02 -7.12 -8.30
N ILE A 37 -29.52 -7.78 -9.34
CA ILE A 37 -30.23 -7.87 -10.62
C ILE A 37 -31.33 -8.92 -10.46
N PRO A 38 -32.61 -8.59 -10.73
CA PRO A 38 -33.69 -9.57 -10.66
C PRO A 38 -33.40 -10.79 -11.52
N GLU A 39 -33.71 -11.97 -11.01
CA GLU A 39 -33.48 -13.23 -11.71
C GLU A 39 -34.17 -13.23 -13.09
N GLY A 40 -33.44 -13.68 -14.11
CA GLY A 40 -33.90 -13.69 -15.50
C GLY A 40 -33.95 -12.32 -16.19
N LYS A 41 -33.61 -11.22 -15.51
CA LYS A 41 -33.58 -9.90 -16.15
C LYS A 41 -32.35 -9.74 -17.05
N LYS A 42 -32.61 -9.66 -18.36
CA LYS A 42 -31.61 -9.31 -19.36
C LYS A 42 -31.41 -7.79 -19.44
N LEU A 43 -30.16 -7.38 -19.56
CA LEU A 43 -29.78 -6.00 -19.85
C LEU A 43 -29.47 -5.89 -21.34
N TYR A 44 -29.80 -4.75 -21.96
CA TYR A 44 -29.57 -4.53 -23.39
C TYR A 44 -28.78 -3.25 -23.60
N ARG A 45 -27.95 -3.25 -24.64
CA ARG A 45 -27.25 -2.06 -25.13
C ARG A 45 -28.18 -1.19 -25.98
N VAL A 46 -27.73 0.03 -26.29
CA VAL A 46 -28.53 0.99 -27.09
C VAL A 46 -28.83 0.42 -28.49
N GLU A 47 -27.88 -0.31 -29.05
CA GLU A 47 -27.99 -1.02 -30.34
C GLU A 47 -28.84 -2.31 -30.29
N GLY A 48 -29.38 -2.67 -29.13
CA GLY A 48 -30.32 -3.79 -28.96
C GLY A 48 -29.69 -5.16 -28.64
N SER A 49 -28.37 -5.29 -28.68
CA SER A 49 -27.68 -6.54 -28.25
C SER A 49 -27.73 -6.73 -26.74
N GLU A 50 -27.80 -7.98 -26.28
CA GLU A 50 -27.74 -8.32 -24.85
C GLU A 50 -26.40 -7.89 -24.23
N PHE A 51 -26.47 -7.29 -23.05
CA PHE A 51 -25.30 -6.89 -22.28
C PHE A 51 -24.87 -8.04 -21.37
N ASP A 52 -23.70 -8.56 -21.67
CA ASP A 52 -23.06 -9.66 -20.97
C ASP A 52 -22.41 -9.20 -19.64
N GLY A 53 -23.25 -9.08 -18.62
CA GLY A 53 -22.92 -8.63 -17.26
C GLY A 53 -22.41 -9.73 -16.33
N CYS A 54 -22.49 -9.47 -15.03
CA CYS A 54 -22.22 -10.46 -13.97
C CYS A 54 -23.57 -10.98 -13.46
N ASP A 55 -23.84 -12.26 -13.67
CA ASP A 55 -25.05 -12.97 -13.24
C ASP A 55 -24.72 -14.32 -12.56
N ASP A 56 -23.46 -14.50 -12.18
CA ASP A 56 -22.95 -15.72 -11.57
C ASP A 56 -23.64 -16.06 -10.24
N ASP A 57 -23.75 -17.36 -9.95
CA ASP A 57 -24.40 -17.85 -8.73
C ASP A 57 -23.69 -17.41 -7.44
N TRP A 58 -22.38 -17.16 -7.49
CA TRP A 58 -21.62 -16.71 -6.32
C TRP A 58 -21.93 -15.26 -5.91
N ASP A 59 -22.60 -14.47 -6.75
CA ASP A 59 -23.03 -13.09 -6.45
C ASP A 59 -24.50 -13.00 -6.01
N LYS A 60 -25.21 -14.13 -5.92
CA LYS A 60 -26.62 -14.19 -5.56
C LYS A 60 -26.78 -14.41 -4.06
N PHE A 61 -27.48 -13.50 -3.41
CA PHE A 61 -27.89 -13.58 -2.00
C PHE A 61 -29.40 -13.40 -1.90
N THR A 62 -30.04 -14.06 -0.93
CA THR A 62 -31.50 -13.97 -0.74
C THR A 62 -31.93 -12.65 -0.12
N SER A 63 -31.03 -12.00 0.65
CA SER A 63 -31.30 -10.75 1.34
C SER A 63 -30.02 -10.00 1.69
N MET A 64 -30.16 -8.72 2.01
CA MET A 64 -29.05 -7.91 2.53
C MET A 64 -28.55 -8.42 3.89
N ASP A 65 -29.42 -9.00 4.72
CA ASP A 65 -29.02 -9.57 6.01
C ASP A 65 -28.14 -10.82 5.84
N GLU A 66 -28.45 -11.67 4.85
CA GLU A 66 -27.59 -12.80 4.48
C GLU A 66 -26.23 -12.30 3.99
N TYR A 67 -26.21 -11.30 3.11
CA TYR A 67 -24.98 -10.69 2.62
C TYR A 67 -24.13 -10.09 3.75
N LYS A 68 -24.76 -9.40 4.71
CA LYS A 68 -24.10 -8.86 5.92
C LYS A 68 -23.52 -9.97 6.78
N LYS A 69 -24.26 -11.05 7.00
CA LYS A 69 -23.78 -12.20 7.79
C LYS A 69 -22.58 -12.88 7.12
N PHE A 70 -22.66 -13.10 5.80
CA PHE A 70 -21.53 -13.57 5.01
C PHE A 70 -20.33 -12.64 5.15
N THR A 71 -20.55 -11.33 4.98
CA THR A 71 -19.52 -10.29 5.08
C THR A 71 -18.83 -10.26 6.43
N TYR A 72 -19.61 -10.33 7.50
CA TYR A 72 -19.11 -10.39 8.88
C TYR A 72 -18.21 -11.61 9.09
N ASN A 73 -18.63 -12.79 8.63
CA ASN A 73 -17.92 -14.04 8.88
C ASN A 73 -16.54 -14.06 8.20
N TRP A 74 -16.44 -13.67 6.93
CA TRP A 74 -15.14 -13.68 6.25
C TRP A 74 -14.23 -12.55 6.76
N LEU A 75 -14.76 -11.36 7.06
CA LEU A 75 -13.96 -10.27 7.63
C LEU A 75 -13.43 -10.60 9.02
N LYS A 76 -14.22 -11.31 9.83
CA LYS A 76 -13.79 -11.79 11.15
C LYS A 76 -12.58 -12.72 11.03
N GLU A 77 -12.61 -13.65 10.08
CA GLU A 77 -11.48 -14.54 9.82
C GLU A 77 -10.27 -13.78 9.27
N VAL A 78 -10.46 -12.86 8.31
CA VAL A 78 -9.38 -11.99 7.82
C VAL A 78 -8.72 -11.23 8.98
N LYS A 79 -9.51 -10.67 9.89
CA LYS A 79 -8.99 -9.97 11.07
C LYS A 79 -8.12 -10.86 11.94
N ARG A 80 -8.54 -12.12 12.16
CA ARG A 80 -7.80 -13.10 12.96
C ARG A 80 -6.47 -13.47 12.30
N VAL A 81 -6.47 -13.75 10.99
CA VAL A 81 -5.27 -14.21 10.27
C VAL A 81 -4.31 -13.07 9.90
N LEU A 82 -4.73 -11.80 9.92
CA LEU A 82 -3.81 -10.68 9.78
C LEU A 82 -2.89 -10.52 11.00
N LYS A 83 -1.61 -10.19 10.76
CA LYS A 83 -0.67 -9.77 11.79
C LYS A 83 -1.12 -8.48 12.48
N ASP A 84 -0.56 -8.20 13.64
CA ASP A 84 -0.97 -7.05 14.47
C ASP A 84 -0.76 -5.69 13.77
N ASP A 85 0.27 -5.59 12.95
CA ASP A 85 0.56 -4.43 12.10
C ASP A 85 0.04 -4.57 10.65
N GLY A 86 -0.73 -5.64 10.38
CA GLY A 86 -1.28 -5.91 9.05
C GLY A 86 -2.44 -5.00 8.66
N THR A 87 -2.67 -4.91 7.35
CA THR A 87 -3.77 -4.13 6.77
C THR A 87 -4.61 -4.95 5.79
N ILE A 88 -5.84 -4.51 5.56
CA ILE A 88 -6.71 -4.98 4.49
C ILE A 88 -6.98 -3.83 3.53
N CYS A 89 -6.96 -4.10 2.23
CA CYS A 89 -7.53 -3.24 1.20
C CYS A 89 -8.58 -4.05 0.44
N LEU A 90 -9.85 -3.67 0.59
CA LEU A 90 -10.94 -4.33 -0.11
C LEU A 90 -11.58 -3.39 -1.11
N ILE A 91 -12.25 -3.95 -2.12
CA ILE A 91 -12.95 -3.19 -3.15
C ILE A 91 -14.41 -3.64 -3.25
N SER A 92 -15.32 -2.69 -3.47
CA SER A 92 -16.69 -3.00 -3.87
C SER A 92 -17.34 -1.84 -4.65
N GLY A 93 -18.48 -2.14 -5.27
CA GLY A 93 -19.41 -1.14 -5.80
C GLY A 93 -20.35 -0.57 -4.72
N MET A 94 -21.13 0.44 -5.11
CA MET A 94 -22.13 1.10 -4.26
C MET A 94 -23.18 0.14 -3.66
N GLN A 95 -23.35 -1.04 -4.25
CA GLN A 95 -24.30 -2.07 -3.83
C GLN A 95 -23.99 -2.62 -2.44
N SER A 96 -22.72 -2.68 -2.06
CA SER A 96 -22.32 -3.33 -0.80
C SER A 96 -21.19 -2.64 -0.05
N ILE A 97 -20.46 -1.69 -0.65
CA ILE A 97 -19.31 -1.06 0.02
C ILE A 97 -19.66 -0.40 1.37
N TYR A 98 -20.86 0.18 1.49
CA TYR A 98 -21.31 0.81 2.73
C TYR A 98 -21.49 -0.19 3.88
N GLU A 99 -22.05 -1.36 3.56
CA GLU A 99 -22.28 -2.42 4.53
C GLU A 99 -20.98 -3.09 4.94
N ILE A 100 -20.09 -3.36 3.97
CA ILE A 100 -18.74 -3.84 4.24
C ILE A 100 -17.98 -2.86 5.14
N GLY A 101 -18.05 -1.56 4.84
CA GLY A 101 -17.40 -0.51 5.63
C GLY A 101 -17.93 -0.40 7.06
N SER A 102 -19.23 -0.60 7.26
CA SER A 102 -19.86 -0.65 8.59
C SER A 102 -19.33 -1.84 9.40
N ILE A 103 -19.37 -3.04 8.81
CA ILE A 103 -18.93 -4.29 9.45
C ILE A 103 -17.43 -4.26 9.77
N LEU A 104 -16.59 -3.69 8.90
CA LEU A 104 -15.17 -3.45 9.18
C LEU A 104 -14.96 -2.69 10.49
N ARG A 105 -15.71 -1.60 10.68
CA ARG A 105 -15.63 -0.76 11.89
C ARG A 105 -16.17 -1.48 13.10
N GLU A 106 -17.28 -2.21 12.96
CA GLU A 106 -17.86 -3.05 14.02
C GLU A 106 -16.85 -4.09 14.53
N LEU A 107 -16.16 -4.77 13.62
CA LEU A 107 -15.09 -5.72 13.96
C LEU A 107 -13.86 -5.03 14.56
N GLY A 108 -13.79 -3.69 14.57
CA GLY A 108 -12.73 -2.89 15.19
C GLY A 108 -11.52 -2.64 14.30
N PHE A 109 -11.64 -2.79 12.97
CA PHE A 109 -10.62 -2.28 12.06
C PHE A 109 -10.57 -0.74 12.14
N TRP A 110 -9.40 -0.17 11.89
CA TRP A 110 -9.23 1.27 11.76
C TRP A 110 -9.14 1.65 10.30
N VAL A 111 -10.19 2.28 9.76
CA VAL A 111 -10.20 2.76 8.38
C VAL A 111 -9.18 3.90 8.24
N ILE A 112 -8.24 3.74 7.32
CA ILE A 112 -7.17 4.71 7.05
C ILE A 112 -7.62 5.65 5.93
N ASN A 113 -8.04 5.08 4.79
CA ASN A 113 -8.57 5.82 3.65
C ASN A 113 -9.64 5.01 2.92
N ASP A 114 -10.68 5.68 2.44
CA ASP A 114 -11.36 5.27 1.23
C ASP A 114 -10.59 5.75 0.00
N ILE A 115 -10.62 4.96 -1.06
CA ILE A 115 -9.91 5.22 -2.32
C ILE A 115 -10.90 4.99 -3.45
N ILE A 116 -10.98 5.93 -4.39
CA ILE A 116 -11.87 5.84 -5.54
C ILE A 116 -11.08 5.38 -6.75
N TRP A 117 -11.38 4.20 -7.28
CA TRP A 117 -10.92 3.82 -8.61
C TRP A 117 -11.87 4.42 -9.65
N LYS A 118 -11.45 5.54 -10.26
CA LYS A 118 -12.10 6.12 -11.43
C LYS A 118 -11.73 5.29 -12.67
N LYS A 119 -12.73 4.69 -13.29
CA LYS A 119 -12.58 3.94 -14.53
C LYS A 119 -12.44 4.92 -15.69
N SER A 120 -11.37 4.81 -16.48
CA SER A 120 -11.19 5.67 -17.66
C SER A 120 -12.10 5.27 -18.84
N ASN A 121 -12.55 4.02 -18.88
CA ASN A 121 -13.42 3.44 -19.90
C ASN A 121 -14.56 2.62 -19.28
N PRO A 122 -15.45 3.22 -18.47
CA PRO A 122 -16.54 2.50 -17.84
C PRO A 122 -17.61 2.09 -18.85
N THR A 123 -18.31 0.99 -18.56
CA THR A 123 -19.52 0.62 -19.30
C THR A 123 -20.56 1.74 -19.20
N PRO A 124 -21.08 2.26 -20.32
CA PRO A 124 -22.10 3.32 -20.31
C PRO A 124 -23.40 2.91 -19.61
N ASN A 125 -24.16 3.90 -19.13
CA ASN A 125 -25.56 3.69 -18.78
C ASN A 125 -26.39 3.72 -20.07
N PHE A 126 -26.89 2.57 -20.51
CA PHE A 126 -27.57 2.45 -21.81
C PHE A 126 -28.98 3.05 -21.83
N ALA A 127 -29.69 3.05 -20.70
CA ALA A 127 -31.09 3.48 -20.64
C ALA A 127 -31.28 4.96 -20.30
N GLY A 128 -30.21 5.69 -19.98
CA GLY A 128 -30.27 7.10 -19.57
C GLY A 128 -31.00 7.35 -18.25
N THR A 129 -31.23 6.31 -17.42
CA THR A 129 -32.07 6.41 -16.22
C THR A 129 -31.32 6.86 -14.97
N ARG A 130 -29.97 6.79 -14.99
CA ARG A 130 -29.09 7.07 -13.85
C ARG A 130 -27.72 7.56 -14.33
N LEU A 131 -26.90 8.05 -13.40
CA LEU A 131 -25.50 8.35 -13.66
C LEU A 131 -24.73 7.11 -14.14
N ASN A 132 -23.65 7.33 -14.89
CA ASN A 132 -22.74 6.26 -15.29
C ASN A 132 -21.94 5.77 -14.07
N ASN A 133 -21.99 4.46 -13.80
CA ASN A 133 -21.19 3.77 -12.78
C ASN A 133 -19.71 3.72 -13.20
N SER A 134 -19.06 4.88 -13.09
CA SER A 134 -17.72 5.15 -13.58
C SER A 134 -16.62 4.96 -12.54
N HIS A 135 -16.95 4.44 -11.37
CA HIS A 135 -15.97 4.14 -10.33
C HIS A 135 -16.35 2.93 -9.48
N GLU A 136 -15.36 2.42 -8.75
CA GLU A 136 -15.52 1.53 -7.61
C GLU A 136 -14.78 2.14 -6.40
N THR A 137 -15.14 1.70 -5.21
CA THR A 137 -14.57 2.21 -3.96
C THR A 137 -13.76 1.12 -3.29
N LEU A 138 -12.53 1.45 -2.91
CA LEU A 138 -11.70 0.64 -2.05
C LEU A 138 -11.70 1.21 -0.63
N ILE A 139 -11.61 0.34 0.37
CA ILE A 139 -11.38 0.72 1.77
C ILE A 139 -10.05 0.11 2.19
N TRP A 140 -9.10 0.95 2.58
CA TRP A 140 -7.86 0.54 3.23
C TRP A 140 -7.96 0.75 4.74
N ALA A 141 -7.75 -0.32 5.51
CA ALA A 141 -7.88 -0.31 6.96
C ALA A 141 -6.78 -1.13 7.63
N SER A 142 -6.31 -0.69 8.79
CA SER A 142 -5.43 -1.47 9.66
C SER A 142 -6.22 -2.34 10.62
N LYS A 143 -5.61 -3.47 11.04
CA LYS A 143 -6.23 -4.41 11.99
C LYS A 143 -6.73 -3.74 13.26
N SER A 144 -6.06 -2.67 13.71
CA SER A 144 -6.50 -1.80 14.80
C SER A 144 -5.94 -0.38 14.67
N LYS A 145 -6.42 0.55 15.50
CA LYS A 145 -5.88 1.92 15.61
C LYS A 145 -4.43 1.98 16.08
N LYS A 146 -3.95 0.93 16.78
CA LYS A 146 -2.58 0.87 17.32
C LYS A 146 -1.57 0.28 16.32
N SER A 147 -2.04 -0.29 15.22
CA SER A 147 -1.21 -0.95 14.21
C SER A 147 -0.22 0.02 13.57
N ARG A 148 1.04 -0.39 13.47
CA ARG A 148 2.12 0.33 12.77
C ARG A 148 2.24 -0.20 11.35
N PHE A 149 1.23 0.10 10.54
CA PHE A 149 1.10 -0.44 9.19
C PHE A 149 2.16 0.08 8.21
N THR A 150 2.39 -0.69 7.15
CA THR A 150 3.23 -0.30 6.02
C THR A 150 2.52 0.75 5.15
N PHE A 151 3.20 1.86 4.90
CA PHE A 151 2.82 2.82 3.87
C PHE A 151 4.06 3.40 3.20
N ASN A 152 4.29 3.02 1.96
CA ASN A 152 5.44 3.44 1.16
C ASN A 152 5.18 4.82 0.55
N TYR A 153 5.19 5.86 1.40
CA TYR A 153 4.83 7.23 1.04
C TYR A 153 5.70 7.80 -0.10
N LYS A 154 7.02 7.60 -0.04
CA LYS A 154 7.93 8.13 -1.05
C LYS A 154 7.82 7.36 -2.36
N THR A 155 7.58 6.06 -2.30
CA THR A 155 7.22 5.25 -3.47
C THR A 155 5.93 5.78 -4.11
N GLY A 156 4.92 6.12 -3.31
CA GLY A 156 3.71 6.79 -3.81
C GLY A 156 3.97 8.14 -4.45
N LYS A 157 4.90 8.94 -3.91
CA LYS A 157 5.33 10.18 -4.56
C LYS A 157 6.00 9.91 -5.90
N PHE A 158 6.88 8.92 -5.97
CA PHE A 158 7.56 8.53 -7.20
C PHE A 158 6.55 8.12 -8.28
N LEU A 159 5.59 7.26 -7.94
CA LEU A 159 4.51 6.81 -8.82
C LEU A 159 3.53 7.93 -9.24
N ASN A 160 3.60 9.10 -8.59
CA ASN A 160 2.77 10.27 -8.89
C ASN A 160 3.62 11.49 -9.25
N SER A 161 4.70 11.28 -10.01
CA SER A 161 5.54 12.34 -10.57
C SER A 161 6.09 13.32 -9.52
N GLY A 162 6.51 12.80 -8.36
CA GLY A 162 7.05 13.55 -7.24
C GLY A 162 6.01 14.23 -6.34
N LYS A 163 4.71 14.17 -6.68
CA LYS A 163 3.61 14.72 -5.87
C LYS A 163 3.04 13.67 -4.94
N GLN A 164 2.48 14.10 -3.81
CA GLN A 164 1.77 13.18 -2.91
C GLN A 164 0.66 12.44 -3.66
N MET A 165 0.57 11.11 -3.48
CA MET A 165 -0.50 10.29 -4.06
C MET A 165 -1.84 10.67 -3.42
N GLY A 166 -2.83 11.00 -4.25
CA GLY A 166 -4.21 11.26 -3.81
C GLY A 166 -5.02 9.97 -3.64
N SER A 167 -6.24 10.08 -3.12
CA SER A 167 -7.17 8.95 -2.94
C SER A 167 -8.03 8.65 -4.17
N ILE A 168 -7.92 9.41 -5.25
CA ILE A 168 -8.63 9.15 -6.52
C ILE A 168 -7.62 8.62 -7.53
N TRP A 169 -7.83 7.39 -7.99
CA TRP A 169 -6.93 6.68 -8.89
C TRP A 169 -7.63 6.40 -10.21
N GLU A 170 -7.03 6.82 -11.31
CA GLU A 170 -7.56 6.59 -12.64
C GLU A 170 -6.85 5.43 -13.34
N PHE A 171 -7.62 4.41 -13.72
CA PHE A 171 -7.14 3.25 -14.50
C PHE A 171 -8.24 2.77 -15.44
N ALA A 172 -7.85 2.14 -16.54
CA ALA A 172 -8.78 1.41 -17.40
C ALA A 172 -9.27 0.13 -16.73
N VAL A 173 -10.43 -0.36 -17.16
CA VAL A 173 -10.90 -1.72 -16.82
C VAL A 173 -10.02 -2.77 -17.51
N CYS A 174 -9.95 -3.97 -16.92
CA CYS A 174 -9.18 -5.08 -17.48
C CYS A 174 -9.75 -5.49 -18.85
N SER A 175 -8.93 -5.35 -19.90
CA SER A 175 -9.31 -5.52 -21.31
C SER A 175 -8.10 -5.95 -22.14
N GLY A 176 -8.32 -6.24 -23.43
CA GLY A 176 -7.24 -6.63 -24.35
C GLY A 176 -6.54 -7.92 -23.93
N ASN A 177 -5.21 -7.95 -24.05
CA ASN A 177 -4.39 -9.14 -23.76
C ASN A 177 -4.31 -9.49 -22.27
N GLU A 178 -4.58 -8.53 -21.38
CA GLU A 178 -4.60 -8.78 -19.93
C GLU A 178 -5.82 -9.60 -19.52
N ARG A 179 -6.94 -9.44 -20.23
CA ARG A 179 -8.19 -10.12 -19.93
C ARG A 179 -8.06 -11.60 -20.29
N LEU A 180 -8.15 -12.46 -19.29
CA LEU A 180 -8.06 -13.90 -19.53
C LEU A 180 -9.27 -14.36 -20.35
N LYS A 181 -8.98 -15.26 -21.30
CA LYS A 181 -9.98 -15.87 -22.18
C LYS A 181 -10.02 -17.37 -21.98
N ASP A 182 -11.20 -17.95 -22.16
CA ASP A 182 -11.37 -19.40 -22.22
C ASP A 182 -10.89 -19.96 -23.57
N GLU A 183 -11.01 -21.29 -23.74
CA GLU A 183 -10.63 -21.99 -24.97
C GLU A 183 -11.41 -21.55 -26.22
N ASN A 184 -12.58 -20.93 -26.04
CA ASN A 184 -13.43 -20.41 -27.10
C ASN A 184 -13.17 -18.92 -27.38
N GLY A 185 -12.24 -18.29 -26.66
CA GLY A 185 -11.92 -16.88 -26.79
C GLY A 185 -12.87 -15.93 -26.05
N ASN A 186 -13.82 -16.45 -25.26
CA ASN A 186 -14.74 -15.67 -24.44
C ASN A 186 -14.08 -15.19 -23.15
N LYS A 187 -14.65 -14.17 -22.50
CA LYS A 187 -14.17 -13.69 -21.20
C LYS A 187 -14.19 -14.84 -20.19
N PHE A 188 -13.07 -15.05 -19.51
CA PHE A 188 -12.96 -16.17 -18.56
C PHE A 188 -13.55 -15.86 -17.18
N HIS A 189 -13.44 -14.60 -16.73
CA HIS A 189 -13.98 -14.14 -15.46
C HIS A 189 -14.70 -12.81 -15.66
N ASN A 190 -15.87 -12.65 -15.06
CA ASN A 190 -16.71 -11.46 -15.24
C ASN A 190 -16.09 -10.20 -14.63
N THR A 191 -15.48 -10.35 -13.47
CA THR A 191 -15.02 -9.22 -12.63
C THR A 191 -13.50 -9.12 -12.47
N GLN A 192 -12.70 -9.66 -13.42
CA GLN A 192 -11.23 -9.58 -13.38
C GLN A 192 -10.76 -8.12 -13.20
N LYS A 193 -10.03 -7.85 -12.12
CA LYS A 193 -9.46 -6.53 -11.82
C LYS A 193 -8.17 -6.28 -12.61
N PRO A 194 -7.89 -5.01 -12.98
CA PRO A 194 -6.69 -4.64 -13.73
C PRO A 194 -5.42 -4.79 -12.88
N GLU A 195 -4.36 -5.34 -13.44
CA GLU A 195 -3.06 -5.51 -12.77
C GLU A 195 -2.49 -4.18 -12.27
N ALA A 196 -2.71 -3.08 -13.00
CA ALA A 196 -2.21 -1.76 -12.64
C ALA A 196 -2.78 -1.24 -11.30
N LEU A 197 -4.03 -1.60 -10.98
CA LEU A 197 -4.66 -1.27 -9.70
C LEU A 197 -3.98 -2.04 -8.57
N LEU A 198 -3.85 -3.36 -8.72
CA LEU A 198 -3.19 -4.23 -7.73
C LEU A 198 -1.71 -3.86 -7.55
N TYR A 199 -1.03 -3.48 -8.63
CA TYR A 199 0.36 -3.03 -8.60
C TYR A 199 0.51 -1.81 -7.69
N ARG A 200 -0.37 -0.80 -7.83
CA ARG A 200 -0.36 0.38 -6.96
C ARG A 200 -0.67 0.02 -5.51
N ILE A 201 -1.67 -0.84 -5.27
CA ILE A 201 -2.04 -1.29 -3.92
C ILE A 201 -0.84 -1.98 -3.24
N ILE A 202 -0.24 -2.97 -3.91
CA ILE A 202 0.88 -3.75 -3.38
C ILE A 202 2.11 -2.86 -3.19
N ALA A 203 2.41 -1.97 -4.13
CA ALA A 203 3.55 -1.04 -4.03
C ALA A 203 3.41 -0.10 -2.83
N LEU A 204 2.19 0.35 -2.51
CA LEU A 204 1.97 1.32 -1.43
C LEU A 204 1.84 0.67 -0.06
N PHE A 205 1.21 -0.50 0.04
CA PHE A 205 0.74 -1.06 1.32
C PHE A 205 1.51 -2.30 1.78
N THR A 206 2.52 -2.75 1.02
CA THR A 206 3.32 -3.94 1.37
C THR A 206 4.82 -3.71 1.15
N LYS A 207 5.65 -4.52 1.79
CA LYS A 207 7.10 -4.60 1.58
C LYS A 207 7.46 -5.83 0.76
N GLU A 208 8.68 -5.85 0.24
CA GLU A 208 9.25 -7.05 -0.36
C GLU A 208 9.16 -8.23 0.64
N ASN A 209 8.86 -9.43 0.12
CA ASN A 209 8.66 -10.66 0.89
C ASN A 209 7.42 -10.75 1.80
N ASP A 210 6.63 -9.68 1.97
CA ASP A 210 5.36 -9.74 2.70
C ASP A 210 4.45 -10.84 2.14
N LEU A 211 3.65 -11.47 3.00
CA LEU A 211 2.69 -12.49 2.62
C LEU A 211 1.29 -11.88 2.49
N ILE A 212 0.77 -11.87 1.25
CA ILE A 212 -0.54 -11.33 0.89
C ILE A 212 -1.59 -12.43 0.88
N LEU A 213 -2.70 -12.22 1.58
CA LEU A 213 -3.91 -13.03 1.45
C LEU A 213 -4.86 -12.41 0.41
N ASP A 214 -5.47 -13.26 -0.40
CA ASP A 214 -6.69 -12.92 -1.14
C ASP A 214 -7.72 -14.04 -0.95
N PRO A 215 -8.81 -13.80 -0.18
CA PRO A 215 -9.82 -14.80 0.10
C PRO A 215 -10.85 -14.96 -1.05
N PHE A 216 -10.68 -14.23 -2.16
CA PHE A 216 -11.56 -14.24 -3.33
C PHE A 216 -10.72 -14.33 -4.60
N GLY A 217 -10.01 -15.46 -4.76
CA GLY A 217 -8.89 -15.55 -5.68
C GLY A 217 -9.23 -15.35 -7.14
N GLY A 218 -10.41 -15.77 -7.60
CA GLY A 218 -10.92 -15.57 -8.96
C GLY A 218 -9.86 -15.88 -10.02
N SER A 219 -9.62 -14.91 -10.91
CA SER A 219 -8.59 -15.02 -11.98
C SER A 219 -7.12 -14.91 -11.51
N MET A 220 -6.87 -14.92 -10.20
CA MET A 220 -5.56 -14.87 -9.55
C MET A 220 -4.74 -13.61 -9.82
N THR A 221 -5.39 -12.45 -10.06
CA THR A 221 -4.70 -11.18 -10.32
C THR A 221 -3.78 -10.79 -9.16
N THR A 222 -4.25 -10.88 -7.91
CA THR A 222 -3.44 -10.53 -6.73
C THR A 222 -2.17 -11.38 -6.64
N GLY A 223 -2.28 -12.70 -6.81
CA GLY A 223 -1.14 -13.61 -6.78
C GLY A 223 -0.15 -13.36 -7.92
N ALA A 224 -0.65 -13.12 -9.15
CA ALA A 224 0.19 -12.81 -10.29
C ALA A 224 1.00 -11.52 -10.08
N VAL A 225 0.35 -10.44 -9.62
CA VAL A 225 1.02 -9.16 -9.36
C VAL A 225 1.96 -9.27 -8.14
N ALA A 226 1.55 -9.95 -7.07
CA ALA A 226 2.38 -10.19 -5.90
C ALA A 226 3.69 -10.91 -6.29
N LYS A 227 3.60 -12.01 -7.04
CA LYS A 227 4.77 -12.75 -7.55
C LYS A 227 5.67 -11.86 -8.41
N LYS A 228 5.09 -11.10 -9.33
CA LYS A 228 5.82 -10.17 -10.20
C LYS A 228 6.63 -9.15 -9.40
N MET A 229 6.07 -8.69 -8.26
CA MET A 229 6.67 -7.68 -7.39
C MET A 229 7.52 -8.24 -6.24
N GLY A 230 7.82 -9.54 -6.21
CA GLY A 230 8.63 -10.14 -5.14
C GLY A 230 7.91 -10.22 -3.78
N ARG A 231 6.58 -10.26 -3.76
CA ARG A 231 5.78 -10.62 -2.57
C ARG A 231 5.42 -12.10 -2.61
N ASN A 232 5.15 -12.65 -1.43
CA ASN A 232 4.51 -13.95 -1.33
C ASN A 232 3.00 -13.79 -1.31
N PHE A 233 2.28 -14.80 -1.77
CA PHE A 233 0.81 -14.76 -1.77
C PHE A 233 0.17 -16.07 -1.30
N THR A 234 -1.07 -15.98 -0.82
CA THR A 234 -1.99 -17.08 -0.63
C THR A 234 -3.33 -16.66 -1.20
N MET A 235 -3.79 -17.38 -2.22
CA MET A 235 -5.11 -17.17 -2.83
C MET A 235 -6.06 -18.26 -2.33
N ILE A 236 -7.32 -17.93 -2.07
CA ILE A 236 -8.36 -18.93 -1.79
C ILE A 236 -9.44 -18.83 -2.87
N GLU A 237 -9.74 -19.96 -3.52
CA GLU A 237 -10.75 -20.04 -4.58
C GLU A 237 -11.44 -21.41 -4.50
N LYS A 238 -12.74 -21.45 -4.77
CA LYS A 238 -13.54 -22.68 -4.75
C LYS A 238 -13.82 -23.24 -6.14
N ASP A 239 -13.86 -22.39 -7.17
CA ASP A 239 -14.17 -22.81 -8.54
C ASP A 239 -12.93 -23.46 -9.21
N PRO A 240 -12.98 -24.76 -9.54
CA PRO A 240 -11.86 -25.47 -10.15
C PRO A 240 -11.47 -24.90 -11.52
N LYS A 241 -12.40 -24.26 -12.24
CA LYS A 241 -12.11 -23.61 -13.52
C LYS A 241 -11.16 -22.44 -13.27
N TYR A 242 -11.51 -21.54 -12.36
CA TYR A 242 -10.72 -20.36 -12.00
C TYR A 242 -9.34 -20.74 -11.50
N ILE A 243 -9.25 -21.78 -10.66
CA ILE A 243 -7.97 -22.32 -10.17
C ILE A 243 -7.07 -22.78 -11.32
N LYS A 244 -7.59 -23.58 -12.27
CA LYS A 244 -6.78 -24.17 -13.35
C LYS A 244 -6.14 -23.09 -14.23
N ILE A 245 -6.90 -22.07 -14.63
CA ILE A 245 -6.37 -20.99 -15.47
C ILE A 245 -5.51 -20.03 -14.63
N GLY A 246 -5.94 -19.72 -13.41
CA GLY A 246 -5.21 -18.89 -12.48
C GLY A 246 -3.81 -19.44 -12.15
N GLN A 247 -3.68 -20.76 -12.00
CA GLN A 247 -2.39 -21.42 -11.81
C GLN A 247 -1.47 -21.22 -13.01
N LYS A 248 -1.96 -21.46 -14.24
CA LYS A 248 -1.19 -21.21 -15.47
C LYS A 248 -0.71 -19.75 -15.56
N ARG A 249 -1.58 -18.80 -15.20
CA ARG A 249 -1.22 -17.38 -15.14
C ARG A 249 -0.07 -17.15 -14.16
N ILE A 250 -0.21 -17.60 -12.90
CA ILE A 250 0.83 -17.49 -11.88
C ILE A 250 2.14 -18.13 -12.33
N ASP A 251 2.09 -19.33 -12.92
CA ASP A 251 3.28 -20.06 -13.36
C ASP A 251 4.05 -19.29 -14.43
N SER A 252 3.34 -18.63 -15.34
CA SER A 252 3.92 -17.81 -16.41
C SER A 252 4.53 -16.48 -15.94
N VAL A 253 4.24 -16.03 -14.70
CA VAL A 253 4.76 -14.76 -14.18
C VAL A 253 6.26 -14.87 -13.91
N VAL A 254 7.01 -13.96 -14.54
CA VAL A 254 8.42 -13.71 -14.27
C VAL A 254 8.55 -12.51 -13.31
N PRO A 255 9.23 -12.65 -12.17
CA PRO A 255 9.51 -11.52 -11.27
C PRO A 255 10.25 -10.39 -11.98
N SER A 256 9.85 -9.15 -11.67
CA SER A 256 10.45 -7.93 -12.20
C SER A 256 10.60 -6.94 -11.04
N ILE A 257 11.74 -7.00 -10.35
CA ILE A 257 11.97 -6.30 -9.08
C ILE A 257 12.90 -5.11 -9.31
N GLY A 258 12.33 -3.89 -9.31
CA GLY A 258 13.05 -2.62 -9.33
C GLY A 258 12.97 -1.87 -8.00
N GLU A 259 13.25 -0.57 -8.05
CA GLU A 259 13.27 0.31 -6.86
C GLU A 259 11.88 0.46 -6.21
N VAL A 260 10.81 0.45 -7.01
CA VAL A 260 9.43 0.52 -6.52
C VAL A 260 9.07 -0.75 -5.77
N GLU A 261 9.39 -1.91 -6.35
CA GLU A 261 9.09 -3.21 -5.74
C GLU A 261 9.89 -3.39 -4.45
N LYS A 262 11.18 -3.01 -4.43
CA LYS A 262 11.98 -3.02 -3.20
C LYS A 262 11.51 -2.02 -2.14
N GLY A 263 10.69 -1.04 -2.51
CA GLY A 263 10.35 0.09 -1.65
C GLY A 263 11.58 0.92 -1.27
N SER A 264 12.60 0.96 -2.15
CA SER A 264 13.92 1.55 -1.87
C SER A 264 13.82 3.00 -1.41
N PHE A 265 12.85 3.75 -1.94
CA PHE A 265 12.64 5.14 -1.58
C PHE A 265 12.26 5.32 -0.11
N ASP A 266 11.54 4.35 0.46
CA ASP A 266 11.00 4.40 1.82
C ASP A 266 11.93 3.79 2.88
N ILE A 267 13.06 3.21 2.46
CA ILE A 267 14.13 2.79 3.36
C ILE A 267 14.62 4.01 4.14
N LYS A 268 14.51 3.93 5.47
CA LYS A 268 15.04 4.98 6.35
C LYS A 268 16.56 4.94 6.29
N PRO A 269 17.24 6.08 6.05
CA PRO A 269 18.69 6.11 6.05
C PRO A 269 19.21 5.70 7.43
N LEU A 270 20.43 5.14 7.46
CA LEU A 270 21.09 4.73 8.69
C LEU A 270 21.00 5.86 9.74
N LYS A 271 20.45 5.53 10.91
CA LYS A 271 20.38 6.50 12.01
C LYS A 271 21.79 6.73 12.53
N VAL A 272 22.18 7.99 12.54
CA VAL A 272 23.45 8.45 13.09
C VAL A 272 23.13 9.59 14.05
N SER A 273 23.75 9.56 15.22
CA SER A 273 23.65 10.62 16.22
C SER A 273 24.71 11.68 15.97
N PHE A 274 24.44 12.89 16.45
CA PHE A 274 25.41 13.98 16.36
C PHE A 274 26.65 13.69 17.22
N LYS A 275 26.46 13.03 18.37
CA LYS A 275 27.53 12.57 19.25
C LYS A 275 28.52 11.63 18.55
N GLU A 276 28.03 10.64 17.81
CA GLU A 276 28.90 9.75 17.01
C GLU A 276 29.72 10.54 15.99
N MET A 277 29.09 11.51 15.31
CA MET A 277 29.80 12.36 14.33
C MET A 277 30.88 13.22 14.98
N ILE A 278 30.65 13.75 16.19
CA ILE A 278 31.67 14.48 16.96
C ILE A 278 32.81 13.54 17.35
N SER A 279 32.47 12.37 17.90
CA SER A 279 33.46 11.36 18.33
C SER A 279 34.35 10.89 17.17
N ASP A 280 33.79 10.77 15.98
CA ASP A 280 34.50 10.34 14.77
C ASP A 280 35.18 11.53 14.03
N GLY A 281 35.19 12.72 14.63
CA GLY A 281 35.95 13.88 14.15
C GLY A 281 35.30 14.68 13.02
N TYR A 282 34.03 14.45 12.70
CA TYR A 282 33.31 15.23 11.66
C TYR A 282 32.95 16.66 12.14
N PHE A 283 32.80 16.84 13.45
CA PHE A 283 32.59 18.12 14.11
C PHE A 283 33.46 18.25 15.35
N GLN A 284 33.83 19.48 15.70
CA GLN A 284 34.70 19.76 16.84
C GLN A 284 34.01 20.69 17.85
N ILE A 285 34.18 20.43 19.15
CA ILE A 285 33.70 21.35 20.18
C ILE A 285 34.34 22.74 19.94
N ASN A 286 33.55 23.80 20.15
CA ASN A 286 33.85 25.20 19.83
C ASN A 286 33.83 25.55 18.33
N GLU A 287 33.40 24.63 17.46
CA GLU A 287 33.20 24.92 16.06
C GLU A 287 31.99 25.83 15.82
N THR A 288 32.13 26.80 14.90
CA THR A 288 31.04 27.72 14.52
C THR A 288 30.12 27.10 13.47
N PHE A 289 28.83 27.11 13.78
CA PHE A 289 27.73 26.73 12.92
C PHE A 289 27.04 27.98 12.40
N TYR A 290 26.80 28.01 11.10
CA TYR A 290 26.23 29.14 10.38
C TYR A 290 24.86 28.78 9.85
N HIS A 291 23.86 29.61 10.14
CA HIS A 291 22.54 29.49 9.55
C HIS A 291 22.49 30.08 8.13
N LYS A 292 21.42 29.79 7.37
CA LYS A 292 21.19 30.36 6.03
C LYS A 292 21.07 31.88 6.03
N ASN A 293 20.52 32.45 7.10
CA ASN A 293 20.31 33.90 7.24
C ASN A 293 21.54 34.66 7.80
N GLY A 294 22.66 33.96 8.06
CA GLY A 294 23.90 34.58 8.57
C GLY A 294 24.06 34.54 10.09
N GLU A 295 23.04 34.17 10.87
CA GLU A 295 23.19 33.94 12.31
C GLU A 295 24.18 32.78 12.58
N MET A 296 24.86 32.85 13.73
CA MET A 296 25.92 31.92 14.11
C MET A 296 25.70 31.35 15.50
N ALA A 297 26.02 30.07 15.69
CA ALA A 297 26.07 29.42 16.99
C ALA A 297 27.36 28.62 17.13
N ILE A 298 27.77 28.34 18.36
CA ILE A 298 29.01 27.60 18.64
C ILE A 298 28.64 26.22 19.19
N LEU A 299 29.29 25.16 18.70
CA LEU A 299 29.10 23.81 19.23
C LEU A 299 29.64 23.74 20.67
N HIS A 300 28.73 23.51 21.62
CA HIS A 300 29.01 23.63 23.05
C HIS A 300 29.51 22.32 23.67
N ASP A 301 28.93 21.17 23.28
CA ASP A 301 29.22 19.89 23.91
C ASP A 301 29.25 18.70 22.92
N ASP A 302 29.69 17.55 23.42
CA ASP A 302 29.75 16.27 22.69
C ASP A 302 28.38 15.65 22.41
N ASN A 303 27.30 16.21 22.98
CA ASN A 303 25.93 15.76 22.73
C ASN A 303 25.28 16.52 21.56
N GLY A 304 26.00 17.46 20.95
CA GLY A 304 25.53 18.22 19.79
C GLY A 304 24.67 19.42 20.16
N LYS A 305 24.81 19.98 21.37
CA LYS A 305 24.17 21.24 21.73
C LYS A 305 24.95 22.42 21.18
N LEU A 306 24.26 23.44 20.70
CA LEU A 306 24.84 24.70 20.26
C LEU A 306 24.52 25.79 21.29
N ASN A 307 25.47 26.70 21.51
CA ASN A 307 25.28 27.95 22.22
C ASN A 307 24.99 29.07 21.19
N TYR A 308 23.85 29.73 21.34
CA TYR A 308 23.44 30.89 20.54
C TYR A 308 22.85 31.97 21.45
N LYS A 309 23.53 33.11 21.56
CA LYS A 309 23.08 34.26 22.39
C LYS A 309 22.72 33.81 23.82
N ASP A 310 23.63 33.07 24.45
CA ASP A 310 23.53 32.49 25.81
C ASP A 310 22.50 31.37 25.99
N GLU A 311 21.79 30.98 24.93
CA GLU A 311 20.90 29.82 24.92
C GLU A 311 21.64 28.57 24.44
N ILE A 312 21.65 27.52 25.28
CA ILE A 312 22.28 26.23 24.97
C ILE A 312 21.20 25.18 24.72
N SER A 313 21.06 24.75 23.47
CA SER A 313 20.10 23.69 23.13
C SER A 313 20.50 22.90 21.89
N SER A 314 19.69 21.91 21.52
CA SER A 314 19.89 21.09 20.32
C SER A 314 19.94 21.94 19.04
N ILE A 315 20.62 21.43 18.02
CA ILE A 315 20.66 22.04 16.67
C ILE A 315 19.25 22.39 16.13
N HIS A 316 18.22 21.65 16.55
CA HIS A 316 16.84 21.79 16.10
C HIS A 316 16.12 22.98 16.74
N GLU A 317 16.38 23.22 18.02
CA GLU A 317 15.84 24.35 18.78
C GLU A 317 16.59 25.63 18.44
N ILE A 318 17.93 25.59 18.41
CA ILE A 318 18.73 26.75 18.04
C ILE A 318 18.43 27.20 16.60
N SER A 319 18.27 26.27 15.66
CA SER A 319 17.82 26.65 14.30
C SER A 319 16.43 27.30 14.30
N ALA A 320 15.52 26.87 15.19
CA ALA A 320 14.20 27.50 15.31
C ALA A 320 14.30 28.91 15.90
N LEU A 321 15.14 29.12 16.92
CA LEU A 321 15.42 30.42 17.51
C LEU A 321 16.02 31.39 16.48
N MET A 322 17.00 30.94 15.68
CA MET A 322 17.59 31.73 14.59
C MET A 322 16.56 32.14 13.51
N MET A 323 15.44 31.42 13.42
CA MET A 323 14.34 31.68 12.49
C MET A 323 13.15 32.41 13.15
N ASN A 324 13.24 32.78 14.44
CA ASN A 324 12.13 33.31 15.23
C ASN A 324 10.87 32.41 15.20
N LYS A 325 11.06 31.09 15.35
CA LYS A 325 9.97 30.09 15.35
C LYS A 325 9.78 29.47 16.73
N ASN A 326 8.51 29.30 17.12
CA ASN A 326 8.13 28.71 18.41
C ASN A 326 8.07 27.17 18.39
N ARG A 327 8.50 26.53 17.30
CA ARG A 327 8.52 25.06 17.15
C ARG A 327 9.86 24.63 16.57
N LYS A 328 10.41 23.53 17.09
CA LYS A 328 11.66 22.91 16.62
C LYS A 328 11.60 22.67 15.11
N VAL A 329 12.72 22.90 14.43
CA VAL A 329 12.89 22.63 13.00
C VAL A 329 13.95 21.55 12.79
N ASN A 330 14.03 20.99 11.57
CA ASN A 330 15.12 20.07 11.24
C ASN A 330 16.43 20.85 11.03
N GLY A 331 17.26 21.01 12.07
CA GLY A 331 18.49 21.81 12.02
C GLY A 331 19.48 21.38 10.93
N PHE A 332 19.45 20.11 10.51
CA PHE A 332 20.26 19.65 9.37
C PHE A 332 19.94 20.41 8.07
N GLU A 333 18.71 20.90 7.87
CA GLU A 333 18.32 21.62 6.64
C GLU A 333 18.75 23.08 6.61
N TYR A 334 19.26 23.61 7.74
CA TYR A 334 19.44 25.05 7.94
C TYR A 334 20.86 25.44 8.33
N LEU A 335 21.62 24.52 8.92
CA LEU A 335 22.94 24.79 9.43
C LEU A 335 24.05 24.35 8.48
N TYR A 336 25.16 25.07 8.56
CA TYR A 336 26.35 24.90 7.77
C TYR A 336 27.59 25.08 8.66
N VAL A 337 28.71 24.55 8.20
CA VAL A 337 30.02 24.78 8.80
C VAL A 337 30.99 25.20 7.72
N ILE A 338 32.10 25.83 8.08
CA ILE A 338 33.14 26.21 7.12
C ILE A 338 34.24 25.15 7.15
N ARG A 339 34.60 24.64 5.96
CA ARG A 339 35.73 23.74 5.74
C ARG A 339 36.49 24.24 4.53
N ASN A 340 37.80 24.45 4.66
CA ASN A 340 38.64 24.96 3.56
C ASN A 340 38.06 26.22 2.88
N ASN A 341 37.57 27.17 3.68
CA ASN A 341 36.88 28.40 3.24
C ASN A 341 35.58 28.19 2.43
N ILE A 342 35.02 26.98 2.43
CA ILE A 342 33.75 26.65 1.78
C ILE A 342 32.68 26.39 2.84
N LYS A 343 31.49 26.98 2.65
CA LYS A 343 30.31 26.74 3.50
C LYS A 343 29.66 25.41 3.10
N ILE A 344 29.77 24.39 3.95
CA ILE A 344 29.25 23.03 3.73
C ILE A 344 28.02 22.79 4.60
N SER A 345 26.95 22.20 4.03
CA SER A 345 25.76 21.85 4.80
C SER A 345 26.05 20.70 5.77
N ILE A 346 25.60 20.82 7.02
CA ILE A 346 25.78 19.73 7.99
C ILE A 346 24.97 18.48 7.62
N ASN A 347 23.92 18.62 6.79
CA ASN A 347 23.20 17.47 6.24
C ASN A 347 24.05 16.70 5.24
N GLN A 348 24.83 17.40 4.42
CA GLN A 348 25.75 16.77 3.47
C GLN A 348 26.83 15.99 4.22
N ILE A 349 27.44 16.60 5.24
CA ILE A 349 28.39 15.92 6.14
C ILE A 349 27.77 14.67 6.77
N ARG A 350 26.51 14.76 7.22
CA ARG A 350 25.77 13.60 7.76
C ARG A 350 25.57 12.50 6.72
N ILE A 351 25.32 12.84 5.45
CA ILE A 351 25.18 11.85 4.37
C ILE A 351 26.51 11.15 4.10
N GLU A 352 27.61 11.91 4.03
CA GLU A 352 28.97 11.38 3.85
C GLU A 352 29.36 10.44 5.00
N TYR A 353 29.06 10.83 6.25
CA TYR A 353 29.28 9.99 7.42
C TYR A 353 28.50 8.67 7.35
N ARG A 354 27.21 8.73 6.99
CA ARG A 354 26.38 7.52 6.82
C ARG A 354 26.96 6.57 5.78
N ASN A 355 27.39 7.10 4.64
CA ASN A 355 27.96 6.29 3.57
C ASN A 355 29.26 5.61 4.04
N SER A 356 30.13 6.35 4.73
CA SER A 356 31.38 5.82 5.30
C SER A 356 31.10 4.69 6.30
N LYS A 357 30.09 4.87 7.17
CA LYS A 357 29.67 3.87 8.16
C LYS A 357 29.09 2.62 7.50
N ILE A 358 28.29 2.76 6.43
CA ILE A 358 27.78 1.63 5.66
C ILE A 358 28.94 0.83 5.04
N GLN A 359 29.92 1.49 4.44
CA GLN A 359 31.09 0.81 3.85
C GLN A 359 31.91 0.03 4.89
N LEU A 360 32.04 0.56 6.10
CA LEU A 360 32.69 -0.16 7.21
C LEU A 360 31.90 -1.42 7.61
N LEU A 361 30.57 -1.32 7.73
CA LEU A 361 29.71 -2.46 8.08
C LEU A 361 29.73 -3.55 6.99
N LEU A 362 29.87 -3.18 5.72
CA LEU A 362 29.98 -4.14 4.61
C LEU A 362 31.33 -4.85 4.56
N LYS A 363 32.40 -4.28 5.13
CA LYS A 363 33.73 -4.93 5.21
C LYS A 363 33.86 -5.90 6.39
N GLN A 364 32.93 -5.84 7.35
CA GLN A 364 32.93 -6.66 8.56
C GLN A 364 32.03 -7.90 8.45
N ASN A 365 31.21 -7.96 7.40
CA ASN A 365 30.41 -9.13 7.02
C ASN A 365 31.01 -9.76 5.76
#